data_AF-A0A953HVA9-F1
#
_entry.id   AF-A0A953HVA9-F1
#
_cell.length_a   1.000
_cell.length_b   1.000
_cell.length_c   1.000
_cell.angle_alpha   90.00
_cell.angle_beta   90.00
_cell.angle_gamma   90.00
#
_symmetry.space_group_name_H-M   'P 1'
#
loop_
_entity.id
_entity.type
_entity.pdbx_description
1 polymer ?
#
loop_
_entity_poly.entity_id
_entity_poly.type
_entity_poly.pdbx_seq_one_letter_code
_entity_poly.pdbx_strand_id
1 'polypeptide(L)'
;MKITLEKIPFFLLAFLFWYWSAQNNLGILELEGAYSWDQRFVFGSYSLIVYVIRFILPVNLLYFYGFPIVTGESLSWFYYGYIIIASFLLLYIIDLYRNRVFLPFFGLLFFGINILLVLHILPMPRAMITADRYMYLSIIGLSVWAVWGANHLYQVVKQRKWLKNNKVQQYAAGGLIGLFLMGCAIYSNVLTRKWDTSETIKREVREYLHPTLINETSE
;
A
#
# COMPACT_ATOMS: atom_id res chain seq x y z
N MET A 1 -34.21 5.99 18.83
CA MET A 1 -34.73 6.13 17.44
C MET A 1 -34.42 7.48 16.78
N LYS A 2 -34.22 8.60 17.52
CA LYS A 2 -33.82 9.89 16.92
C LYS A 2 -32.44 9.87 16.22
N ILE A 3 -31.45 9.21 16.83
CA ILE A 3 -30.06 9.15 16.31
C ILE A 3 -29.95 8.44 14.95
N THR A 4 -30.83 7.49 14.64
CA THR A 4 -30.83 6.79 13.34
C THR A 4 -31.45 7.63 12.23
N LEU A 5 -32.46 8.45 12.53
CA LEU A 5 -33.07 9.37 11.57
C LEU A 5 -32.12 10.49 11.16
N GLU A 6 -31.31 10.99 12.09
CA GLU A 6 -30.29 12.02 11.82
C GLU A 6 -29.18 11.55 10.87
N LYS A 7 -28.98 10.24 10.71
CA LYS A 7 -27.97 9.65 9.80
C LYS A 7 -28.48 9.43 8.38
N ILE A 8 -29.79 9.41 8.17
CA ILE A 8 -30.43 9.24 6.86
C ILE A 8 -29.94 10.28 5.83
N PRO A 9 -29.87 11.60 6.12
CA PRO A 9 -29.39 12.57 5.13
C PRO A 9 -27.93 12.33 4.72
N PHE A 10 -27.06 11.91 5.64
CA PHE A 10 -25.67 11.57 5.32
C PHE A 10 -25.57 10.33 4.43
N PHE A 11 -26.39 9.31 4.70
CA PHE A 11 -26.44 8.10 3.86
C PHE A 11 -26.98 8.40 2.45
N LEU A 12 -28.02 9.23 2.34
CA LEU A 12 -28.55 9.69 1.07
C LEU A 12 -27.49 10.47 0.27
N LEU A 13 -26.79 11.41 0.91
CA LEU A 13 -25.69 12.13 0.27
C LEU A 13 -24.55 11.20 -0.16
N ALA A 14 -24.15 10.26 0.69
CA ALA A 14 -23.11 9.28 0.36
C ALA A 14 -23.52 8.42 -0.86
N PHE A 15 -24.78 7.98 -0.92
CA PHE A 15 -25.32 7.25 -2.05
C PHE A 15 -25.36 8.10 -3.33
N LEU A 16 -25.80 9.35 -3.24
CA LEU A 16 -25.82 10.29 -4.37
C LEU A 16 -24.41 10.53 -4.92
N PHE A 17 -23.42 10.77 -4.06
CA PHE A 17 -22.02 10.94 -4.48
C PHE A 17 -21.42 9.65 -5.05
N TRP A 18 -21.74 8.50 -4.46
CA TRP A 18 -21.35 7.20 -5.01
C TRP A 18 -21.93 6.99 -6.41
N TYR A 19 -23.23 7.20 -6.60
CA TYR A 19 -23.90 7.04 -7.89
C TYR A 19 -23.36 8.01 -8.93
N TRP A 20 -23.20 9.28 -8.57
CA TRP A 20 -22.62 10.29 -9.45
C TRP A 20 -21.18 9.92 -9.86
N SER A 21 -20.36 9.47 -8.91
CA SER A 21 -19.00 9.00 -9.18
C SER A 21 -18.99 7.75 -10.05
N ALA A 22 -19.93 6.82 -9.85
CA ALA A 22 -20.03 5.62 -10.68
C ALA A 22 -20.33 5.94 -12.14
N GLN A 23 -21.18 6.94 -12.41
CA GLN A 23 -21.50 7.35 -13.77
C GLN A 23 -20.39 8.19 -14.43
N ASN A 24 -19.69 9.04 -13.66
CA ASN A 24 -18.78 10.04 -14.22
C ASN A 24 -17.29 9.66 -14.12
N ASN A 25 -16.88 8.87 -13.11
CA ASN A 25 -15.47 8.52 -12.86
C ASN A 25 -15.12 7.07 -13.17
N LEU A 26 -16.07 6.13 -13.07
CA LEU A 26 -15.77 4.71 -13.29
C LEU A 26 -15.77 4.30 -14.76
N GLY A 27 -16.22 5.16 -15.67
CA GLY A 27 -16.39 4.82 -17.10
C GLY A 27 -17.41 3.69 -17.31
N ILE A 28 -17.57 3.23 -18.55
CA ILE A 28 -18.29 1.99 -18.82
C ILE A 28 -17.39 0.85 -18.31
N LEU A 29 -17.91 0.03 -17.41
CA LEU A 29 -17.23 -1.18 -16.95
C LEU A 29 -17.16 -2.18 -18.11
N GLU A 30 -16.12 -2.09 -18.93
CA GLU A 30 -15.85 -3.04 -20.00
C GLU A 30 -15.42 -4.38 -19.38
N LEU A 31 -16.40 -5.24 -19.13
CA LEU A 31 -16.19 -6.58 -18.58
C LEU A 31 -15.45 -7.51 -19.55
N GLU A 32 -15.58 -7.29 -20.86
CA GLU A 32 -14.93 -8.10 -21.90
C GLU A 32 -13.40 -7.91 -21.95
N GLY A 33 -12.90 -6.74 -21.54
CA GLY A 33 -11.47 -6.44 -21.48
C GLY A 33 -10.85 -6.63 -20.09
N ALA A 34 -11.60 -7.12 -19.10
CA ALA A 34 -11.14 -7.16 -17.73
C ALA A 34 -10.49 -8.51 -17.36
N TYR A 35 -9.46 -8.48 -16.52
CA TYR A 35 -8.78 -9.68 -16.01
C TYR A 35 -9.75 -10.70 -15.41
N SER A 36 -9.39 -11.98 -15.44
CA SER A 36 -10.17 -13.04 -14.78
C SER A 36 -10.30 -12.80 -13.27
N TRP A 37 -11.31 -13.39 -12.63
CA TRP A 37 -11.53 -13.22 -11.19
C TRP A 37 -10.32 -13.68 -10.35
N ASP A 38 -9.66 -14.78 -10.76
CA ASP A 38 -8.46 -15.30 -10.10
C ASP A 38 -7.30 -14.30 -10.19
N GLN A 39 -7.06 -13.72 -11.36
CA GLN A 39 -6.04 -12.71 -11.56
C GLN A 39 -6.35 -11.43 -10.75
N ARG A 40 -7.61 -11.01 -10.69
CA ARG A 40 -8.03 -9.86 -9.85
C ARG A 40 -7.76 -10.11 -8.38
N PHE A 41 -8.02 -11.32 -7.88
CA PHE A 41 -7.73 -11.68 -6.50
C PHE A 41 -6.21 -11.63 -6.19
N VAL A 42 -5.39 -12.13 -7.12
CA VAL A 42 -3.93 -12.01 -7.03
C VAL A 42 -3.49 -10.55 -7.05
N PHE A 43 -4.01 -9.73 -7.97
CA PHE A 43 -3.68 -8.30 -8.05
C PHE A 43 -4.13 -7.51 -6.84
N GLY A 44 -5.28 -7.85 -6.24
CA GLY A 44 -5.69 -7.29 -4.97
C GLY A 44 -4.70 -7.62 -3.86
N SER A 45 -4.32 -8.89 -3.73
CA SER A 45 -3.33 -9.33 -2.75
C SER A 45 -1.97 -8.63 -2.96
N TYR A 46 -1.52 -8.52 -4.21
CA TYR A 46 -0.32 -7.77 -4.59
C TYR A 46 -0.41 -6.31 -4.16
N SER A 47 -1.47 -5.60 -4.57
CA SER A 47 -1.66 -4.18 -4.26
C SER A 47 -1.70 -3.94 -2.75
N LEU A 48 -2.42 -4.78 -2.00
CA LEU A 48 -2.51 -4.70 -0.54
C LEU A 48 -1.12 -4.74 0.10
N ILE A 49 -0.31 -5.73 -0.28
CA ILE A 49 1.03 -5.91 0.28
C ILE A 49 1.99 -4.82 -0.19
N VAL A 50 1.93 -4.42 -1.46
CA VAL A 50 2.77 -3.34 -2.00
C VAL A 50 2.50 -2.02 -1.27
N TYR A 51 1.25 -1.69 -0.95
CA TYR A 51 0.95 -0.50 -0.15
C TYR A 51 1.56 -0.56 1.25
N VAL A 52 1.52 -1.73 1.92
CA VAL A 52 2.18 -1.93 3.22
C VAL A 52 3.70 -1.82 3.10
N ILE A 53 4.30 -2.43 2.07
CA ILE A 53 5.74 -2.37 1.84
C ILE A 53 6.17 -0.94 1.57
N ARG A 54 5.49 -0.20 0.68
CA ARG A 54 5.84 1.20 0.37
C ARG A 54 5.73 2.14 1.56
N PHE A 55 4.83 1.84 2.50
CA PHE A 55 4.73 2.58 3.74
C PHE A 55 5.97 2.38 4.63
N ILE A 56 6.47 1.14 4.74
CA ILE A 56 7.64 0.82 5.56
C ILE A 56 8.95 1.23 4.86
N LEU A 57 9.04 0.92 3.57
CA LEU A 57 10.19 1.14 2.70
C LEU A 57 9.74 1.85 1.43
N PRO A 58 9.92 3.17 1.33
CA PRO A 58 9.53 3.96 0.17
C PRO A 58 10.56 3.78 -0.97
N VAL A 59 10.68 2.57 -1.52
CA VAL A 59 11.62 2.23 -2.60
C VAL A 59 10.89 2.15 -3.95
N ASN A 60 11.60 2.51 -5.03
CA ASN A 60 11.10 2.44 -6.41
C ASN A 60 9.72 3.10 -6.57
N LEU A 61 9.59 4.33 -6.07
CA LEU A 61 8.40 5.11 -6.34
C LEU A 61 8.41 5.52 -7.81
N LEU A 62 7.30 5.31 -8.48
CA LEU A 62 7.08 5.69 -9.87
C LEU A 62 5.76 6.44 -9.94
N TYR A 63 5.63 7.32 -10.92
CA TYR A 63 4.35 7.97 -11.18
C TYR A 63 3.28 6.98 -11.69
N PHE A 64 3.70 5.92 -12.38
CA PHE A 64 2.82 4.93 -12.99
C PHE A 64 3.32 3.52 -12.68
N TYR A 65 2.42 2.68 -12.16
CA TYR A 65 2.68 1.27 -11.89
C TYR A 65 1.75 0.42 -12.74
N GLY A 66 2.26 -0.17 -13.81
CA GLY A 66 1.49 -1.01 -14.73
C GLY A 66 1.14 -2.38 -14.15
N PHE A 67 0.20 -3.06 -14.81
CA PHE A 67 -0.03 -4.48 -14.57
C PHE A 67 1.16 -5.30 -15.07
N PRO A 68 1.46 -6.44 -14.42
CA PRO A 68 2.60 -7.27 -14.80
C PRO A 68 2.37 -8.11 -16.05
N ILE A 69 1.13 -8.19 -16.53
CA ILE A 69 0.72 -8.96 -17.70
C ILE A 69 -0.31 -8.16 -18.50
N VAL A 70 -0.47 -8.50 -19.77
CA VAL A 70 -1.59 -8.05 -20.60
C VAL A 70 -2.79 -8.98 -20.37
N THR A 71 -4.00 -8.50 -20.65
CA THR A 71 -5.22 -9.32 -20.55
C THR A 71 -5.14 -10.53 -21.48
N GLY A 72 -5.42 -11.72 -20.95
CA GLY A 72 -5.32 -12.99 -21.68
C GLY A 72 -4.00 -13.74 -21.51
N GLU A 73 -2.96 -13.11 -20.94
CA GLU A 73 -1.70 -13.78 -20.64
C GLU A 73 -1.75 -14.55 -19.31
N SER A 74 -0.93 -15.61 -19.21
CA SER A 74 -0.76 -16.37 -17.97
C SER A 74 0.10 -15.59 -16.97
N LEU A 75 -0.36 -15.52 -15.72
CA LEU A 75 0.38 -14.85 -14.65
C LEU A 75 1.51 -15.74 -14.12
N SER A 76 2.70 -15.17 -13.91
CA SER A 76 3.82 -15.88 -13.30
C SER A 76 3.47 -16.35 -11.88
N TRP A 77 3.94 -17.55 -11.51
CA TRP A 77 3.68 -18.19 -10.20
C TRP A 77 4.14 -17.32 -9.01
N PHE A 78 5.16 -16.47 -9.21
CA PHE A 78 5.69 -15.57 -8.18
C PHE A 78 4.59 -14.67 -7.58
N TYR A 79 3.62 -14.21 -8.39
CA TYR A 79 2.57 -13.32 -7.92
C TYR A 79 1.59 -13.98 -6.94
N TYR A 80 1.45 -15.30 -6.99
CA TYR A 80 0.62 -16.04 -6.04
C TYR A 80 1.23 -16.04 -4.63
N GLY A 81 2.54 -15.79 -4.49
CA GLY A 81 3.17 -15.56 -3.18
C GLY A 81 2.53 -14.40 -2.42
N TYR A 82 2.02 -13.38 -3.11
CA TYR A 82 1.32 -12.26 -2.46
C TYR A 82 0.00 -12.67 -1.81
N ILE A 83 -0.69 -13.70 -2.32
CA ILE A 83 -1.87 -14.26 -1.66
C ILE A 83 -1.49 -14.84 -0.30
N ILE A 84 -0.36 -15.55 -0.23
CA ILE A 84 0.13 -16.15 1.02
C ILE A 84 0.45 -15.05 2.03
N ILE A 85 1.18 -14.00 1.62
CA ILE A 85 1.53 -12.88 2.50
C ILE A 85 0.27 -12.12 2.95
N ALA A 86 -0.67 -11.86 2.04
CA ALA A 86 -1.95 -11.23 2.37
C ALA A 86 -2.77 -12.08 3.35
N SER A 87 -2.75 -13.41 3.20
CA SER A 87 -3.38 -14.34 4.13
C SER A 87 -2.74 -14.27 5.52
N PHE A 88 -1.41 -14.19 5.61
CA PHE A 88 -0.75 -13.98 6.89
C PHE A 88 -1.12 -12.63 7.53
N LEU A 89 -1.24 -11.57 6.74
CA LEU A 89 -1.71 -10.28 7.26
C LEU A 89 -3.14 -10.38 7.80
N LEU A 90 -4.03 -11.08 7.10
CA LEU A 90 -5.40 -11.31 7.55
C LEU A 90 -5.44 -12.11 8.86
N LEU A 91 -4.67 -13.20 8.95
CA LEU A 91 -4.54 -13.99 10.18
C LEU A 91 -4.01 -13.14 11.35
N TYR A 92 -3.05 -12.26 11.09
CA TYR A 92 -2.53 -11.32 12.09
C TYR A 92 -3.61 -10.33 12.56
N ILE A 93 -4.43 -9.79 11.65
CA ILE A 93 -5.56 -8.91 12.01
C ILE A 93 -6.58 -9.65 12.89
N ILE A 94 -6.88 -10.91 12.55
CA ILE A 94 -7.79 -11.77 13.33
C ILE A 94 -7.21 -12.04 14.73
N ASP A 95 -5.90 -12.30 14.82
CA ASP A 95 -5.22 -12.52 16.10
C ASP A 95 -5.28 -11.26 16.99
N LEU A 96 -5.04 -10.06 16.43
CA LEU A 96 -5.17 -8.80 17.16
C LEU A 96 -6.59 -8.60 17.72
N TYR A 97 -7.61 -8.96 16.93
CA TYR A 97 -9.00 -8.91 17.38
C TYR A 97 -9.27 -9.89 18.52
N ARG A 98 -8.82 -11.15 18.38
CA ARG A 98 -9.00 -12.20 19.38
C ARG A 98 -8.30 -11.86 20.70
N ASN A 99 -7.10 -11.30 20.62
CA ASN A 99 -6.29 -10.89 21.77
C ASN A 99 -6.69 -9.52 22.33
N ARG A 100 -7.79 -8.92 21.84
CA ARG A 100 -8.35 -7.63 22.29
C ARG A 100 -7.36 -6.46 22.17
N VAL A 101 -6.43 -6.54 21.23
CA VAL A 101 -5.44 -5.49 20.96
C VAL A 101 -6.04 -4.48 19.97
N PHE A 102 -6.99 -3.70 20.46
CA PHE A 102 -7.89 -2.90 19.61
C PHE A 102 -7.21 -1.77 18.83
N LEU A 103 -6.14 -1.15 19.36
CA LEU A 103 -5.49 -0.01 18.72
C LEU A 103 -4.86 -0.36 17.35
N PRO A 104 -3.92 -1.34 17.25
CA PRO A 104 -3.39 -1.76 15.96
C PRO A 104 -4.44 -2.44 15.07
N PHE A 105 -5.42 -3.13 15.65
CA PHE A 105 -6.55 -3.69 14.90
C PHE A 105 -7.35 -2.59 14.19
N PHE A 106 -7.71 -1.52 14.90
CA PHE A 106 -8.41 -0.37 14.34
C PHE A 106 -7.58 0.30 13.24
N GLY A 107 -6.27 0.48 13.44
CA GLY A 107 -5.38 1.05 12.43
C GLY A 107 -5.37 0.24 11.13
N LEU A 108 -5.19 -1.09 11.22
CA LEU A 108 -5.19 -1.96 10.04
C LEU A 108 -6.55 -2.07 9.38
N LEU A 109 -7.64 -2.08 10.15
CA LEU A 109 -9.00 -2.08 9.60
C LEU A 109 -9.30 -0.76 8.88
N PHE A 110 -8.89 0.38 9.45
CA PHE A 110 -9.02 1.68 8.81
C PHE A 110 -8.24 1.72 7.49
N PHE A 111 -7.00 1.22 7.47
CA PHE A 111 -6.23 1.08 6.23
C PHE A 111 -6.98 0.21 5.20
N GLY A 112 -7.40 -0.99 5.59
CA GLY A 112 -8.08 -1.94 4.71
C GLY A 112 -9.36 -1.40 4.10
N ILE A 113 -10.21 -0.73 4.89
CA ILE A 113 -11.46 -0.12 4.40
C ILE A 113 -11.19 0.97 3.36
N ASN A 114 -10.19 1.84 3.61
CA ASN A 114 -9.87 2.93 2.69
C ASN A 114 -9.28 2.43 1.36
N ILE A 115 -8.52 1.34 1.37
CA ILE A 115 -7.94 0.78 0.14
C ILE A 115 -8.84 -0.28 -0.54
N LEU A 116 -9.94 -0.72 0.11
CA LEU A 116 -10.82 -1.80 -0.38
C LEU A 116 -11.30 -1.57 -1.82
N LEU A 117 -11.74 -0.35 -2.11
CA LEU A 117 -12.21 0.02 -3.44
C LEU A 117 -11.10 -0.04 -4.49
N VAL A 118 -9.83 0.06 -4.08
CA VAL A 118 -8.67 0.15 -4.96
C VAL A 118 -8.01 -1.22 -5.16
N LEU A 119 -8.47 -2.27 -4.49
CA LEU A 119 -7.87 -3.61 -4.51
C LEU A 119 -8.21 -4.47 -5.74
N HIS A 120 -8.69 -3.87 -6.84
CA HIS A 120 -8.99 -4.54 -8.13
C HIS A 120 -10.01 -5.69 -8.06
N ILE A 121 -10.64 -5.92 -6.90
CA ILE A 121 -11.75 -6.85 -6.72
C ILE A 121 -12.88 -6.46 -7.68
N LEU A 122 -13.14 -5.15 -7.77
CA LEU A 122 -13.97 -4.57 -8.81
C LEU A 122 -13.08 -4.17 -9.99
N PRO A 123 -13.42 -4.58 -11.23
CA PRO A 123 -12.68 -4.16 -12.41
C PRO A 123 -12.83 -2.64 -12.54
N MET A 124 -11.71 -1.94 -12.69
CA MET A 124 -11.70 -0.51 -12.98
C MET A 124 -10.96 -0.31 -14.29
N PRO A 125 -11.45 0.55 -15.21
CA PRO A 125 -10.79 0.83 -16.48
C PRO A 125 -9.59 1.75 -16.25
N ARG A 126 -8.55 1.20 -15.62
CA ARG A 126 -7.29 1.90 -15.37
C ARG A 126 -6.14 0.97 -15.73
N ALA A 127 -5.11 1.53 -16.36
CA ALA A 127 -3.89 0.80 -16.69
C ALA A 127 -2.94 0.62 -15.48
N MET A 128 -3.30 1.17 -14.31
CA MET A 128 -2.47 1.16 -13.11
C MET A 128 -2.92 0.11 -12.08
N ILE A 129 -1.96 -0.69 -11.59
CA ILE A 129 -2.16 -1.65 -10.51
C ILE A 129 -2.04 -1.01 -9.11
N THR A 130 -1.28 0.06 -8.94
CA THR A 130 -1.23 0.80 -7.67
C THR A 130 -1.15 2.29 -7.95
N ALA A 131 -1.64 3.13 -7.05
CA ALA A 131 -1.46 4.57 -7.16
C ALA A 131 -1.31 5.19 -5.77
N ASP A 132 -0.26 5.97 -5.59
CA ASP A 132 0.16 6.45 -4.28
C ASP A 132 -0.85 7.46 -3.67
N ARG A 133 -1.68 8.10 -4.49
CA ARG A 133 -2.78 8.99 -4.04
C ARG A 133 -3.80 8.33 -3.10
N TYR A 134 -3.96 7.01 -3.17
CA TYR A 134 -4.87 6.27 -2.29
C TYR A 134 -4.28 6.04 -0.89
N MET A 135 -2.99 6.31 -0.71
CA MET A 135 -2.32 6.18 0.59
C MET A 135 -2.53 7.41 1.48
N TYR A 136 -2.87 8.58 0.94
CA TYR A 136 -2.92 9.83 1.72
C TYR A 136 -3.79 9.75 2.97
N LEU A 137 -4.96 9.10 2.87
CA LEU A 137 -5.83 8.86 4.02
C LEU A 137 -5.48 7.56 4.73
N SER A 138 -5.27 6.48 3.97
CA SER A 138 -5.04 5.12 4.47
C SER A 138 -3.78 4.99 5.35
N ILE A 139 -2.78 5.84 5.13
CA ILE A 139 -1.51 5.86 5.88
C ILE A 139 -1.69 6.15 7.37
N ILE A 140 -2.78 6.84 7.75
CA ILE A 140 -3.10 7.11 9.16
C ILE A 140 -3.28 5.78 9.90
N GLY A 141 -3.97 4.82 9.28
CA GLY A 141 -4.19 3.50 9.84
C GLY A 141 -2.89 2.70 10.03
N LEU A 142 -2.02 2.72 9.01
CA LEU A 142 -0.70 2.08 9.09
C LEU A 142 0.22 2.76 10.11
N SER A 143 0.12 4.09 10.26
CA SER A 143 0.91 4.85 11.25
C SER A 143 0.52 4.47 12.68
N VAL A 144 -0.79 4.32 12.96
CA VAL A 144 -1.26 3.83 14.27
C VAL A 144 -0.70 2.44 14.56
N TRP A 145 -0.76 1.52 13.59
CA TRP A 145 -0.18 0.19 13.72
C TRP A 145 1.34 0.23 13.96
N ALA A 146 2.07 1.06 13.21
CA ALA A 146 3.52 1.18 13.31
C ALA A 146 3.98 1.74 14.66
N VAL A 147 3.33 2.80 15.16
CA VAL A 147 3.64 3.39 16.48
C VAL A 147 3.39 2.38 17.59
N TRP A 148 2.26 1.65 17.52
CA TRP A 148 1.98 0.59 18.49
C TRP A 148 3.04 -0.52 18.44
N GLY A 149 3.41 -0.97 17.24
CA GLY A 149 4.44 -2.00 17.04
C GLY A 149 5.81 -1.55 17.56
N ALA A 150 6.21 -0.31 17.30
CA ALA A 150 7.44 0.28 17.82
C ALA A 150 7.45 0.35 19.36
N ASN A 151 6.34 0.77 19.97
CA ASN A 151 6.20 0.80 21.43
C ASN A 151 6.23 -0.61 22.05
N HIS A 152 5.55 -1.57 21.42
CA HIS A 152 5.57 -2.96 21.88
C HIS A 152 6.98 -3.55 21.80
N LEU A 153 7.67 -3.33 20.67
CA LEU A 153 9.06 -3.75 20.48
C LEU A 153 9.98 -3.10 21.53
N TYR A 154 9.83 -1.80 21.78
CA TYR A 154 10.57 -1.07 22.81
C TYR A 154 10.36 -1.69 24.20
N GLN A 155 9.12 -2.03 24.56
CA GLN A 155 8.81 -2.66 25.85
C GLN A 155 9.40 -4.06 25.97
N VAL A 156 9.31 -4.89 24.92
CA VAL A 156 9.90 -6.23 24.88
C VAL A 156 11.42 -6.15 25.03
N VAL A 157 12.07 -5.24 24.30
CA VAL A 157 13.51 -4.96 24.41
C VAL A 157 13.88 -4.52 25.83
N LYS A 158 13.11 -3.60 26.43
CA LYS A 158 13.33 -3.09 27.78
C LYS A 158 13.20 -4.17 28.86
N GLN A 159 12.29 -5.13 28.68
CA GLN A 159 12.08 -6.23 29.63
C GLN A 159 13.17 -7.31 29.57
N ARG A 160 13.90 -7.42 28.44
CA ARG A 160 15.03 -8.37 28.34
C ARG A 160 16.24 -7.88 29.12
N LYS A 161 16.59 -8.59 30.21
CA LYS A 161 17.71 -8.28 31.13
C LYS A 161 19.06 -8.01 30.44
N TRP A 162 19.34 -8.64 29.30
CA TRP A 162 20.59 -8.48 28.53
C TRP A 162 20.76 -7.07 27.91
N LEU A 163 19.67 -6.45 27.43
CA LEU A 163 19.65 -5.11 26.83
C LEU A 163 19.50 -3.99 27.88
N LYS A 164 19.01 -4.33 29.07
CA LYS A 164 18.78 -3.38 30.17
C LYS A 164 20.08 -2.82 30.76
N ASN A 165 21.16 -3.61 30.77
CA ASN A 165 22.39 -3.25 31.48
C ASN A 165 23.52 -2.74 30.58
N ASN A 166 23.36 -2.81 29.24
CA ASN A 166 24.42 -2.50 28.30
C ASN A 166 24.08 -1.27 27.45
N LYS A 167 24.50 -0.07 27.91
CA LYS A 167 24.25 1.22 27.23
C LYS A 167 24.65 1.20 25.76
N VAL A 168 25.70 0.44 25.42
CA VAL A 168 26.19 0.25 24.05
C VAL A 168 25.11 -0.29 23.11
N GLN A 169 24.30 -1.25 23.54
CA GLN A 169 23.25 -1.84 22.70
C GLN A 169 22.06 -0.91 22.49
N GLN A 170 21.74 -0.06 23.47
CA GLN A 170 20.71 0.97 23.35
C GLN A 170 21.13 2.06 22.35
N TYR A 171 22.39 2.51 22.43
CA TYR A 171 22.95 3.43 21.45
C TYR A 171 23.07 2.80 20.06
N ALA A 172 23.40 1.50 19.95
CA ALA A 172 23.42 0.80 18.68
C ALA A 172 22.03 0.71 18.03
N ALA A 173 20.99 0.37 18.79
CA ALA A 173 19.61 0.33 18.31
C ALA A 173 19.12 1.73 17.87
N GLY A 174 19.41 2.77 18.66
CA GLY A 174 19.11 4.16 18.29
C GLY A 174 19.89 4.60 17.04
N GLY A 175 21.15 4.18 16.92
CA GLY A 175 21.99 4.45 15.76
C GLY A 175 21.45 3.82 14.47
N LEU A 176 20.96 2.58 14.52
CA LEU A 176 20.32 1.93 13.37
C LEU A 176 19.06 2.68 12.91
N ILE A 177 18.22 3.14 13.84
CA ILE A 177 17.04 3.95 13.51
C ILE A 177 17.47 5.28 12.90
N GLY A 178 18.48 5.94 13.47
CA GLY A 178 19.02 7.19 12.94
C GLY A 178 19.58 7.04 11.52
N LEU A 179 20.33 5.96 11.26
CA LEU A 179 20.85 5.62 9.93
C LEU A 179 19.72 5.37 8.93
N PHE A 180 18.67 4.66 9.34
CA PHE A 180 17.51 4.43 8.50
C PHE A 180 16.81 5.75 8.11
N LEU A 181 16.53 6.61 9.08
CA LEU A 181 15.91 7.93 8.84
C LEU A 181 16.78 8.82 7.95
N MET A 182 18.10 8.80 8.17
CA MET A 182 19.06 9.51 7.33
C MET A 182 19.05 8.98 5.90
N GLY A 183 19.01 7.65 5.72
CA GLY A 183 18.86 7.01 4.42
C GLY A 183 17.58 7.46 3.69
N CYS A 184 16.44 7.47 4.39
CA CYS A 184 15.18 7.98 3.84
C CYS A 184 15.25 9.46 3.47
N ALA A 185 15.90 10.29 4.27
CA ALA A 185 16.06 11.72 3.99
C ALA A 185 16.93 11.96 2.75
N ILE A 186 18.05 11.24 2.62
CA ILE A 186 18.93 11.28 1.44
C ILE A 186 18.17 10.81 0.20
N TYR A 187 17.49 9.67 0.30
CA TYR A 187 16.71 9.11 -0.80
C TYR A 187 15.62 10.08 -1.27
N SER A 188 14.89 10.68 -0.33
CA SER A 188 13.89 11.71 -0.63
C SER A 188 14.50 12.91 -1.35
N ASN A 189 15.66 13.41 -0.88
CA ASN A 189 16.37 14.52 -1.52
C ASN A 189 16.85 14.20 -2.94
N VAL A 190 17.29 12.97 -3.19
CA VAL A 190 17.69 12.53 -4.53
C VAL A 190 16.45 12.45 -5.44
N LEU A 191 15.35 11.91 -4.94
CA LEU A 191 14.12 11.73 -5.71
C LEU A 191 13.48 13.07 -6.11
N THR A 192 13.45 14.05 -5.20
CA THR A 192 12.91 15.38 -5.50
C THR A 192 13.72 16.13 -6.57
N ARG A 193 15.04 15.92 -6.62
CA ARG A 193 15.89 16.46 -7.69
C ARG A 193 15.70 15.74 -9.02
N LYS A 194 15.43 14.43 -8.99
CA LYS A 194 15.17 13.62 -10.19
C LYS A 194 13.83 13.98 -10.82
N TRP A 195 12.82 14.28 -10.00
CA TRP A 195 11.44 14.59 -10.41
C TRP A 195 11.18 16.09 -10.61
N ASP A 196 12.13 16.78 -11.23
CA ASP A 196 12.02 18.23 -11.47
C ASP A 196 11.03 18.55 -12.62
N THR A 197 10.93 17.66 -13.62
CA THR A 197 10.07 17.89 -14.79
C THR A 197 9.21 16.68 -15.16
N SER A 198 8.04 16.94 -15.76
CA SER A 198 7.16 15.89 -16.27
C SER A 198 7.85 14.92 -17.25
N GLU A 199 8.81 15.42 -18.04
CA GLU A 199 9.55 14.59 -18.99
C GLU A 199 10.51 13.62 -18.29
N THR A 200 11.20 14.06 -17.24
CA THR A 200 12.06 13.18 -16.45
C THR A 200 11.30 12.03 -15.79
N ILE A 201 10.10 12.31 -15.28
CA ILE A 201 9.22 11.32 -14.64
C ILE A 201 8.70 10.30 -15.67
N LYS A 202 8.25 10.76 -16.84
CA LYS A 202 7.78 9.86 -17.92
C LYS A 202 8.90 8.98 -18.45
N ARG A 203 10.11 9.53 -18.57
CA ARG A 203 11.30 8.78 -19.01
C ARG A 203 11.60 7.64 -18.04
N GLU A 204 11.63 7.91 -16.73
CA GLU A 204 11.87 6.90 -15.70
C GLU A 204 10.84 5.75 -15.74
N VAL A 205 9.55 6.07 -15.92
CA VAL A 205 8.50 5.05 -16.09
C VAL A 205 8.77 4.19 -17.34
N ARG A 206 9.16 4.81 -18.46
CA ARG A 206 9.46 4.10 -19.71
C ARG A 206 10.66 3.18 -19.54
N GLU A 207 11.72 3.64 -18.89
CA GLU A 207 12.92 2.86 -18.59
C GLU A 207 12.58 1.64 -17.72
N TYR A 208 11.71 1.82 -16.73
CA TYR A 208 11.28 0.72 -15.87
C TYR A 208 10.41 -0.31 -16.59
N LEU A 209 9.50 0.13 -17.47
CA LEU A 209 8.58 -0.75 -18.20
C LEU A 209 9.25 -1.46 -19.40
N HIS A 210 10.23 -0.83 -20.04
CA HIS A 210 10.91 -1.35 -21.23
C HIS A 210 12.44 -1.25 -21.12
N PRO A 211 13.07 -2.04 -20.23
CA PRO A 211 14.52 -1.99 -20.08
C PRO A 211 15.29 -2.41 -21.34
N THR A 212 14.68 -3.22 -22.23
CA THR A 212 15.29 -3.73 -23.46
C THR A 212 15.36 -2.72 -24.61
N LEU A 213 14.43 -1.75 -24.69
CA LEU A 213 14.41 -0.75 -25.78
C LEU A 213 15.58 0.24 -25.74
N ILE A 214 16.29 0.33 -24.61
CA ILE A 214 17.41 1.25 -24.41
C ILE A 214 18.72 0.66 -24.96
N ASN A 215 18.86 -0.68 -24.93
CA ASN A 215 20.04 -1.35 -25.46
C ASN A 215 20.12 -1.28 -26.98
N GLU A 216 18.98 -1.14 -27.68
CA GLU A 216 18.96 -1.02 -29.14
C GLU A 216 19.15 0.43 -29.64
N THR A 217 18.94 1.45 -28.80
CA THR A 217 19.17 2.86 -29.19
C THR A 217 20.54 3.39 -28.76
N SER A 218 21.39 2.54 -28.17
CA SER A 218 22.75 2.86 -27.73
C SER A 218 23.85 2.10 -28.48
N GLU A 219 23.48 1.34 -29.51
CA GLU A 219 24.37 0.81 -30.57
C GLU A 219 24.17 1.61 -31.88
#